data_AF-A0A162TSP3-F1
#
_entry.id   AF-A0A162TSP3-F1
#
_cell.length_a   1.000
_cell.length_b   1.000
_cell.length_c   1.000
_cell.angle_alpha   90.00
_cell.angle_beta   90.00
_cell.angle_gamma   90.00
#
_symmetry.space_group_name_H-M   'P 1'
#
loop_
_entity.id
_entity.type
_entity.pdbx_description
1 polymer ?
#
loop_
_entity_poly.entity_id
_entity_poly.type
_entity_poly.pdbx_seq_one_letter_code
_entity_poly.pdbx_strand_id
1 'polypeptide(L)'
;MPNITASEKFNYTQTINRNTVGLNLEYLKQTKTIICILKPTNFKAVTLILLAFIPKCYAPPIEQDDVKFTSKLPVVSILRTVLLGYMTHIVTIRPRTGVSGFSTIFRRLLALLYPSSGIGTAIESMYKSFNGDKILGISQYTFLLKSYDDENSDKATEKKDGDSHYPNNKASSDSLLLIKASASECEKDEEENTESTDAQELHLEISRLRDRLVQDAKNKNIDIKEYDNAPYLAAFLHVIGPEQAKKTKGCILNRSVTIGFNNVKPTIYMLSSRVTNEISVTGPGAACKNQAEILPKVFRYMSDSMIDQLETAHNMDETSYVEILVTIGQLFFTTIECMDIDGDRWAKVIIIIYTSMSVLQTGSLIALHKQTMAFSIKNDGRENMFLNSKVLTLTEEERKLLGESTNKFESNEEVVILSTFTGIVVFLLIGIWADYSSHSITEWLVLAWILSPILAALGFFTFICNNSDIMLYLILVIASISSIGCLIAATIIGYLPKENIIISPVL
;
A
#
# COMPACT_ATOMS: atom_id res chain seq x y z
N MET A 1 -43.61 -7.77 -32.50
CA MET A 1 -42.14 -7.75 -32.51
C MET A 1 -41.70 -7.12 -33.83
N PRO A 2 -40.91 -6.03 -33.84
CA PRO A 2 -40.51 -5.40 -35.09
C PRO A 2 -39.46 -6.24 -35.81
N ASN A 3 -39.61 -6.38 -37.13
CA ASN A 3 -38.64 -7.03 -38.01
C ASN A 3 -37.42 -6.13 -38.15
N ILE A 4 -36.37 -6.43 -37.38
CA ILE A 4 -35.06 -5.80 -37.51
C ILE A 4 -34.48 -6.22 -38.86
N THR A 5 -34.14 -5.23 -39.69
CA THR A 5 -33.63 -5.46 -41.04
C THR A 5 -32.21 -6.04 -41.00
N ALA A 6 -31.82 -6.82 -42.01
CA ALA A 6 -30.49 -7.46 -42.07
C ALA A 6 -29.33 -6.44 -41.99
N SER A 7 -29.57 -5.20 -42.43
CA SER A 7 -28.67 -4.04 -42.32
C SER A 7 -28.38 -3.67 -40.85
N GLU A 8 -29.41 -3.65 -40.00
CA GLU A 8 -29.26 -3.31 -38.58
C GLU A 8 -28.52 -4.40 -37.80
N LYS A 9 -28.72 -5.68 -38.15
CA LYS A 9 -27.94 -6.79 -37.57
C LYS A 9 -26.45 -6.70 -37.92
N PHE A 10 -26.11 -6.26 -39.13
CA PHE A 10 -24.72 -6.11 -39.56
C PHE A 10 -24.01 -4.97 -38.81
N ASN A 11 -24.65 -3.82 -38.68
CA ASN A 11 -24.11 -2.69 -37.90
C ASN A 11 -23.96 -3.02 -36.41
N TYR A 12 -24.90 -3.80 -35.84
CA TYR A 12 -24.80 -4.23 -34.44
C TYR A 12 -23.62 -5.18 -34.22
N THR A 13 -23.40 -6.12 -35.15
CA THR A 13 -22.28 -7.08 -35.08
C THR A 13 -20.93 -6.40 -35.24
N GLN A 14 -20.83 -5.40 -36.12
CA GLN A 14 -19.59 -4.65 -36.33
C GLN A 14 -19.24 -3.75 -35.12
N THR A 15 -20.26 -3.22 -34.43
CA THR A 15 -20.10 -2.43 -33.21
C THR A 15 -19.64 -3.30 -32.03
N ILE A 16 -20.19 -4.51 -31.88
CA ILE A 16 -19.73 -5.48 -30.87
C ILE A 16 -18.28 -5.89 -31.12
N ASN A 17 -17.89 -6.16 -32.37
CA ASN A 17 -16.52 -6.56 -32.69
C ASN A 17 -15.51 -5.42 -32.45
N ARG A 18 -15.86 -4.15 -32.76
CA ARG A 18 -15.00 -3.00 -32.43
C ARG A 18 -14.84 -2.80 -30.92
N ASN A 19 -15.91 -2.97 -30.15
CA ASN A 19 -15.85 -2.85 -28.70
C ASN A 19 -15.04 -3.99 -28.06
N THR A 20 -15.13 -5.20 -28.60
CA THR A 20 -14.38 -6.37 -28.09
C THR A 20 -12.88 -6.27 -28.39
N VAL A 21 -12.50 -5.77 -29.57
CA VAL A 21 -11.08 -5.51 -29.92
C VAL A 21 -10.51 -4.36 -29.10
N GLY A 22 -11.31 -3.31 -28.82
CA GLY A 22 -10.92 -2.23 -27.91
C GLY A 22 -10.63 -2.71 -26.48
N LEU A 23 -11.52 -3.55 -25.93
CA LEU A 23 -11.36 -4.17 -24.61
C LEU A 23 -10.08 -5.01 -24.50
N ASN A 24 -9.75 -5.82 -25.52
CA ASN A 24 -8.51 -6.62 -25.52
C ASN A 24 -7.25 -5.75 -25.59
N LEU A 25 -7.26 -4.66 -26.37
CA LEU A 25 -6.12 -3.75 -26.47
C LEU A 25 -5.91 -2.96 -25.16
N GLU A 26 -7.00 -2.61 -24.47
CA GLU A 26 -6.96 -1.94 -23.17
C GLU A 26 -6.45 -2.89 -22.08
N TYR A 27 -6.86 -4.16 -22.08
CA TYR A 27 -6.32 -5.19 -21.17
C TYR A 27 -4.83 -5.47 -21.40
N LEU A 28 -4.36 -5.41 -22.65
CA LEU A 28 -2.94 -5.50 -23.00
C LEU A 28 -2.13 -4.26 -22.56
N LYS A 29 -2.74 -3.06 -22.58
CA LYS A 29 -2.14 -1.85 -22.00
C LYS A 29 -2.15 -1.89 -20.46
N GLN A 30 -3.17 -2.48 -19.84
CA GLN A 30 -3.25 -2.69 -18.39
C GLN A 30 -2.16 -3.64 -17.89
N THR A 31 -1.98 -4.80 -18.56
CA THR A 31 -0.89 -5.73 -18.25
C THR A 31 0.48 -5.10 -18.47
N LYS A 32 0.69 -4.34 -19.56
CA LYS A 32 1.94 -3.56 -19.75
C LYS A 32 2.17 -2.51 -18.66
N THR A 33 1.12 -1.84 -18.18
CA THR A 33 1.24 -0.82 -17.13
C THR A 33 1.59 -1.46 -15.78
N ILE A 34 0.99 -2.60 -15.43
CA ILE A 34 1.34 -3.37 -14.23
C ILE A 34 2.79 -3.87 -14.33
N ILE A 35 3.20 -4.39 -15.50
CA ILE A 35 4.59 -4.80 -15.76
C ILE A 35 5.56 -3.60 -15.70
N CYS A 36 5.14 -2.40 -16.11
CA CYS A 36 5.95 -1.17 -16.00
C CYS A 36 5.99 -0.57 -14.59
N ILE A 37 4.92 -0.71 -13.79
CA ILE A 37 4.85 -0.29 -12.38
C ILE A 37 5.81 -1.14 -11.55
N LEU A 38 6.06 -2.39 -11.96
CA LEU A 38 7.15 -3.23 -11.47
C LEU A 38 8.50 -2.76 -12.03
N LYS A 39 8.91 -1.52 -11.73
CA LYS A 39 10.25 -1.03 -12.09
C LYS A 39 11.32 -2.00 -11.53
N PRO A 40 12.33 -2.34 -12.34
CA PRO A 40 13.00 -3.62 -12.21
C PRO A 40 13.94 -3.78 -11.01
N THR A 41 14.48 -2.73 -10.39
CA THR A 41 15.61 -2.93 -9.46
C THR A 41 15.23 -3.66 -8.17
N ASN A 42 14.15 -3.24 -7.49
CA ASN A 42 13.75 -3.86 -6.22
C ASN A 42 12.89 -5.11 -6.43
N PHE A 43 12.06 -5.14 -7.48
CA PHE A 43 11.26 -6.33 -7.80
C PHE A 43 12.10 -7.46 -8.40
N LYS A 44 13.16 -7.16 -9.18
CA LYS A 44 14.12 -8.19 -9.61
C LYS A 44 14.79 -8.82 -8.42
N ALA A 45 15.16 -8.06 -7.38
CA ALA A 45 15.76 -8.63 -6.18
C ALA A 45 14.80 -9.61 -5.48
N VAL A 46 13.56 -9.20 -5.24
CA VAL A 46 12.53 -10.08 -4.65
C VAL A 46 12.26 -11.32 -5.52
N THR A 47 12.14 -11.12 -6.83
CA THR A 47 11.87 -12.21 -7.78
C THR A 47 13.08 -13.13 -7.93
N LEU A 48 14.31 -12.62 -7.92
CA LEU A 48 15.55 -13.41 -7.89
C LEU A 48 15.65 -14.22 -6.62
N ILE A 49 15.30 -13.64 -5.48
CA ILE A 49 15.27 -14.35 -4.20
C ILE A 49 14.25 -15.49 -4.28
N LEU A 50 13.01 -15.22 -4.72
CA LEU A 50 11.98 -16.27 -4.89
C LEU A 50 12.40 -17.34 -5.91
N LEU A 51 12.93 -16.96 -7.07
CA LEU A 51 13.41 -17.88 -8.11
C LEU A 51 14.67 -18.66 -7.69
N ALA A 52 15.48 -18.13 -6.78
CA ALA A 52 16.61 -18.86 -6.21
C ALA A 52 16.16 -19.89 -5.17
N PHE A 53 15.02 -19.67 -4.52
CA PHE A 53 14.44 -20.58 -3.53
C PHE A 53 13.65 -21.73 -4.16
N ILE A 54 12.81 -21.46 -5.17
CA ILE A 54 11.90 -22.47 -5.75
C ILE A 54 12.63 -23.77 -6.20
N PRO A 55 13.77 -23.73 -6.92
CA PRO A 55 14.47 -24.94 -7.33
C PRO A 55 15.07 -25.73 -6.17
N LYS A 56 15.38 -25.09 -5.04
CA LYS A 56 15.94 -25.73 -3.85
C LYS A 56 14.86 -26.36 -2.96
N CYS A 57 13.61 -25.97 -3.14
CA CYS A 57 12.46 -26.62 -2.52
C CYS A 57 12.00 -27.88 -3.28
N TYR A 58 12.71 -28.28 -4.35
CA TYR A 58 12.46 -29.52 -5.07
C TYR A 58 12.86 -30.70 -4.18
N ALA A 59 11.93 -31.15 -3.35
CA ALA A 59 12.13 -32.34 -2.56
C ALA A 59 12.36 -33.52 -3.51
N PRO A 60 13.40 -34.34 -3.30
CA PRO A 60 13.55 -35.58 -4.06
C PRO A 60 12.28 -36.43 -3.88
N PRO A 61 11.88 -37.23 -4.90
CA PRO A 61 10.78 -38.17 -4.73
C PRO A 61 11.09 -39.04 -3.52
N ILE A 62 10.13 -39.10 -2.58
CA ILE A 62 10.27 -39.83 -1.32
C ILE A 62 10.42 -41.32 -1.67
N GLU A 63 11.65 -41.83 -1.61
CA GLU A 63 11.87 -43.25 -1.38
C GLU A 63 11.48 -43.49 0.09
N GLN A 64 10.32 -44.12 0.29
CA GLN A 64 9.85 -44.51 1.62
C GLN A 64 10.68 -45.68 2.12
N ASP A 65 11.93 -45.43 2.49
CA ASP A 65 12.68 -46.35 3.32
C ASP A 65 12.05 -46.36 4.72
N ASP A 66 11.94 -47.53 5.35
CA ASP A 66 11.36 -47.78 6.68
C ASP A 66 12.20 -47.12 7.80
N VAL A 67 12.37 -45.80 7.74
CA VAL A 67 13.10 -45.02 8.73
C VAL A 67 12.21 -44.87 9.95
N LYS A 68 12.57 -45.60 10.99
CA LYS A 68 11.92 -45.59 12.31
C LYS A 68 11.85 -44.15 12.83
N PHE A 69 10.64 -43.56 12.83
CA PHE A 69 10.39 -42.18 13.25
C PHE A 69 11.01 -41.88 14.62
N THR A 70 12.12 -41.13 14.62
CA THR A 70 12.77 -40.67 15.85
C THR A 70 11.99 -39.49 16.45
N SER A 71 11.01 -39.83 17.29
CA SER A 71 10.51 -39.12 18.49
C SER A 71 10.10 -37.64 18.46
N LYS A 72 10.13 -36.91 17.35
CA LYS A 72 9.44 -35.61 17.26
C LYS A 72 8.03 -35.84 16.74
N LEU A 73 7.03 -35.64 17.60
CA LEU A 73 5.61 -35.65 17.22
C LEU A 73 5.42 -34.75 15.99
N PRO A 74 5.02 -35.28 14.81
CA PRO A 74 4.76 -34.48 13.61
C PRO A 74 3.83 -33.30 13.88
N VAL A 75 2.88 -33.49 14.80
CA VAL A 75 1.98 -32.46 15.33
C VAL A 75 2.71 -31.21 15.85
N VAL A 76 3.84 -31.36 16.54
CA VAL A 76 4.61 -30.22 17.08
C VAL A 76 5.30 -29.45 15.94
N SER A 77 5.80 -30.15 14.92
CA SER A 77 6.38 -29.50 13.74
C SER A 77 5.31 -28.73 12.95
N ILE A 78 4.16 -29.35 12.72
CA ILE A 78 2.99 -28.73 12.07
C ILE A 78 2.57 -27.47 12.81
N LEU A 79 2.36 -27.59 14.13
CA LEU A 79 1.91 -26.48 14.96
C LEU A 79 2.95 -25.36 14.98
N ARG A 80 4.25 -25.69 15.02
CA ARG A 80 5.34 -24.72 14.94
C ARG A 80 5.34 -23.98 13.61
N THR A 81 5.18 -24.69 12.50
CA THR A 81 5.17 -24.11 11.15
C THR A 81 3.94 -23.23 10.93
N VAL A 82 2.77 -23.68 11.37
CA VAL A 82 1.52 -22.90 11.38
C VAL A 82 1.66 -21.66 12.23
N LEU A 83 2.08 -21.79 13.49
CA LEU A 83 2.18 -20.66 14.40
C LEU A 83 3.26 -19.67 13.95
N LEU A 84 4.47 -20.14 13.61
CA LEU A 84 5.55 -19.24 13.20
C LEU A 84 5.26 -18.63 11.84
N GLY A 85 4.86 -19.40 10.83
CA GLY A 85 4.56 -18.87 9.51
C GLY A 85 3.40 -17.86 9.54
N TYR A 86 2.29 -18.23 10.19
CA TYR A 86 1.08 -17.40 10.16
C TYR A 86 1.17 -16.20 11.10
N MET A 87 1.74 -16.35 12.30
CA MET A 87 1.91 -15.21 13.21
C MET A 87 2.92 -14.21 12.66
N THR A 88 4.03 -14.69 12.07
CA THR A 88 4.99 -13.80 11.42
C THR A 88 4.30 -13.01 10.31
N HIS A 89 3.52 -13.69 9.47
CA HIS A 89 2.72 -13.03 8.45
C HIS A 89 1.78 -11.95 9.04
N ILE A 90 1.02 -12.27 10.09
CA ILE A 90 0.14 -11.31 10.80
C ILE A 90 0.90 -10.06 11.28
N VAL A 91 2.12 -10.23 11.79
CA VAL A 91 2.97 -9.13 12.26
C VAL A 91 3.45 -8.26 11.10
N THR A 92 3.74 -8.86 9.93
CA THR A 92 4.20 -8.13 8.73
C THR A 92 3.10 -7.34 8.03
N ILE A 93 1.83 -7.61 8.33
CA ILE A 93 0.72 -6.84 7.75
C ILE A 93 0.71 -5.43 8.34
N ARG A 94 0.83 -4.47 7.43
CA ARG A 94 0.87 -3.04 7.72
C ARG A 94 -0.30 -2.61 8.62
N PRO A 95 -0.01 -2.01 9.80
CA PRO A 95 -1.06 -1.41 10.61
C PRO A 95 -1.67 -0.21 9.89
N ARG A 96 -2.98 -0.01 10.04
CA ARG A 96 -3.64 1.23 9.59
C ARG A 96 -3.81 2.14 10.80
N THR A 97 -3.29 3.35 10.72
CA THR A 97 -3.49 4.39 11.73
C THR A 97 -4.60 5.35 11.30
N GLY A 98 -5.18 6.07 12.26
CA GLY A 98 -6.17 7.11 12.01
C GLY A 98 -7.60 6.64 11.82
N VAL A 99 -8.38 7.45 11.12
CA VAL A 99 -9.80 7.21 10.90
C VAL A 99 -9.94 6.23 9.74
N SER A 100 -10.44 5.03 10.02
CA SER A 100 -10.75 4.04 8.99
C SER A 100 -11.99 3.23 9.36
N GLY A 101 -12.73 2.81 8.34
CA GLY A 101 -13.81 1.82 8.49
C GLY A 101 -13.32 0.43 8.91
N PHE A 102 -12.05 0.09 8.67
CA PHE A 102 -11.51 -1.24 8.99
C PHE A 102 -10.37 -1.14 10.00
N SER A 103 -10.51 -1.84 11.13
CA SER A 103 -9.45 -1.92 12.14
C SER A 103 -8.24 -2.72 11.61
N THR A 104 -7.06 -2.45 12.17
CA THR A 104 -5.84 -3.20 11.89
C THR A 104 -6.03 -4.70 12.16
N ILE A 105 -6.73 -5.06 13.23
CA ILE A 105 -7.03 -6.46 13.58
C ILE A 105 -7.85 -7.12 12.48
N PHE A 106 -8.87 -6.44 11.98
CA PHE A 106 -9.71 -6.98 10.90
C PHE A 106 -8.93 -7.18 9.61
N ARG A 107 -8.06 -6.24 9.21
CA ARG A 107 -7.18 -6.42 8.03
C ARG A 107 -6.22 -7.57 8.22
N ARG A 108 -5.64 -7.70 9.43
CA ARG A 108 -4.75 -8.81 9.78
C ARG A 108 -5.46 -10.16 9.67
N LEU A 109 -6.69 -10.23 10.18
CA LEU A 109 -7.53 -11.42 10.07
C LEU A 109 -7.87 -11.74 8.61
N LEU A 110 -8.29 -10.76 7.81
CA LEU A 110 -8.58 -10.96 6.39
C LEU A 110 -7.36 -11.46 5.61
N ALA A 111 -6.19 -10.90 5.86
CA ALA A 111 -4.98 -11.31 5.17
C ALA A 111 -4.42 -12.65 5.68
N LEU A 112 -4.79 -13.10 6.89
CA LEU A 112 -4.58 -14.46 7.35
C LEU A 112 -5.53 -15.44 6.63
N LEU A 113 -6.82 -15.09 6.55
CA LEU A 113 -7.85 -15.90 5.90
C LEU A 113 -7.61 -16.06 4.40
N TYR A 114 -7.19 -14.97 3.77
CA TYR A 114 -7.11 -14.83 2.33
C TYR A 114 -5.74 -14.23 1.97
N PRO A 115 -4.69 -15.06 1.79
CA PRO A 115 -3.35 -14.56 1.46
C PRO A 115 -3.30 -13.70 0.19
N SER A 116 -4.19 -13.96 -0.77
CA SER A 116 -4.30 -13.14 -1.98
C SER A 116 -4.74 -11.71 -1.66
N SER A 117 -5.61 -11.52 -0.65
CA SER A 117 -6.03 -10.19 -0.20
C SER A 117 -4.83 -9.39 0.33
N GLY A 118 -3.96 -10.01 1.12
CA GLY A 118 -2.78 -9.28 1.59
C GLY A 118 -1.77 -9.02 0.47
N ILE A 119 -1.59 -9.89 -0.52
CA ILE A 119 -0.86 -9.52 -1.75
C ILE A 119 -1.45 -8.26 -2.38
N GLY A 120 -2.78 -8.18 -2.49
CA GLY A 120 -3.49 -7.00 -2.97
C GLY A 120 -3.11 -5.73 -2.20
N THR A 121 -3.14 -5.78 -0.87
CA THR A 121 -2.76 -4.63 -0.02
C THR A 121 -1.28 -4.25 -0.10
N ALA A 122 -0.39 -5.24 -0.28
CA ALA A 122 1.05 -5.00 -0.41
C ALA A 122 1.34 -4.29 -1.74
N ILE A 123 0.77 -4.78 -2.85
CA ILE A 123 0.91 -4.17 -4.17
C ILE A 123 0.28 -2.79 -4.21
N GLU A 124 -0.89 -2.57 -3.59
CA GLU A 124 -1.49 -1.24 -3.45
C GLU A 124 -0.54 -0.25 -2.77
N SER A 125 0.12 -0.68 -1.69
CA SER A 125 1.06 0.18 -0.95
C SER A 125 2.31 0.50 -1.78
N MET A 126 2.85 -0.47 -2.52
CA MET A 126 3.94 -0.24 -3.47
C MET A 126 3.52 0.71 -4.60
N TYR A 127 2.33 0.49 -5.18
CA TYR A 127 1.76 1.33 -6.23
C TYR A 127 1.64 2.78 -5.75
N LYS A 128 1.11 2.99 -4.54
CA LYS A 128 1.00 4.32 -3.93
C LYS A 128 2.35 4.99 -3.79
N SER A 129 3.36 4.28 -3.28
CA SER A 129 4.71 4.82 -3.15
C SER A 129 5.29 5.26 -4.51
N PHE A 130 5.19 4.40 -5.53
CA PHE A 130 5.77 4.68 -6.85
C PHE A 130 5.00 5.74 -7.65
N ASN A 131 3.70 5.85 -7.43
CA ASN A 131 2.83 6.80 -8.15
C ASN A 131 2.42 7.98 -7.25
N GLY A 132 3.14 8.22 -6.14
CA GLY A 132 2.78 9.21 -5.14
C GLY A 132 2.58 10.60 -5.74
N ASP A 133 3.51 11.06 -6.56
CA ASP A 133 3.45 12.38 -7.19
C ASP A 133 2.25 12.50 -8.15
N LYS A 134 1.88 11.41 -8.84
CA LYS A 134 0.70 11.37 -9.71
C LYS A 134 -0.59 11.39 -8.88
N ILE A 135 -0.64 10.62 -7.79
CA ILE A 135 -1.79 10.54 -6.87
C ILE A 135 -2.04 11.90 -6.20
N LEU A 136 -0.98 12.63 -5.86
CA LEU A 136 -1.06 13.97 -5.27
C LEU A 136 -1.31 15.06 -6.32
N GLY A 137 -1.25 14.75 -7.62
CA GLY A 137 -1.44 15.72 -8.70
C GLY A 137 -0.26 16.68 -8.89
N ILE A 138 0.93 16.32 -8.43
CA ILE A 138 2.14 17.15 -8.48
C ILE A 138 3.17 16.68 -9.52
N SER A 139 2.95 15.55 -10.20
CA SER A 139 3.90 14.99 -11.18
C SER A 139 4.23 15.91 -12.35
N GLN A 140 3.33 16.83 -12.68
CA GLN A 140 3.55 17.85 -13.72
C GLN A 140 4.57 18.93 -13.31
N TYR A 141 4.89 19.08 -12.03
CA TYR A 141 5.87 20.06 -11.56
C TYR A 141 7.28 19.46 -11.41
N THR A 142 7.44 18.14 -11.44
CA THR A 142 8.74 17.47 -11.24
C THR A 142 9.81 17.95 -12.22
N PHE A 143 9.46 18.20 -13.49
CA PHE A 143 10.43 18.69 -14.48
C PHE A 143 10.74 20.19 -14.32
N LEU A 144 9.80 20.97 -13.79
CA LEU A 144 9.99 22.39 -13.48
C LEU A 144 10.93 22.55 -12.29
N LEU A 145 10.70 21.76 -11.23
CA LEU A 145 11.55 21.69 -10.05
C LEU A 145 12.98 21.28 -10.43
N LYS A 146 13.15 20.30 -11.31
CA LYS A 146 14.49 19.95 -11.80
C LYS A 146 15.19 21.12 -12.51
N SER A 147 14.46 21.88 -13.33
CA SER A 147 15.03 23.06 -14.00
C SER A 147 15.41 24.15 -13.00
N TYR A 148 14.64 24.29 -11.92
CA TYR A 148 14.93 25.21 -10.82
C TYR A 148 16.22 24.83 -10.08
N ASP A 149 16.43 23.54 -9.80
CA ASP A 149 17.65 23.02 -9.16
C ASP A 149 18.89 23.29 -10.01
N ASP A 150 18.80 23.01 -11.32
CA ASP A 150 19.90 23.21 -12.27
C ASP A 150 20.34 24.68 -12.27
N GLU A 151 19.41 25.65 -12.37
CA GLU A 151 19.72 27.09 -12.33
C GLU A 151 20.32 27.58 -11.01
N ASN A 152 19.90 27.01 -9.88
CA ASN A 152 20.44 27.36 -8.57
C ASN A 152 21.85 26.78 -8.37
N SER A 153 22.12 25.62 -8.95
CA SER A 153 23.45 24.99 -8.93
C SER A 153 24.50 25.81 -9.70
N ASP A 154 24.12 26.41 -10.83
CA ASP A 154 24.99 27.29 -11.62
C ASP A 154 25.37 28.56 -10.84
N LYS A 155 24.38 29.20 -10.20
CA LYS A 155 24.60 30.41 -9.36
C LYS A 155 25.49 30.13 -8.15
N ALA A 156 25.42 28.93 -7.58
CA ALA A 156 26.26 28.52 -6.46
C ALA A 156 27.73 28.35 -6.90
N THR A 157 27.96 27.95 -8.16
CA THR A 157 29.30 27.76 -8.72
C THR A 157 29.96 29.10 -9.06
N GLU A 158 29.22 30.05 -9.67
CA GLU A 158 29.75 31.38 -10.01
C GLU A 158 30.20 32.18 -8.78
N LYS A 159 29.53 32.03 -7.63
CA LYS A 159 29.93 32.71 -6.38
C LYS A 159 31.26 32.23 -5.81
N LYS A 160 31.71 31.01 -6.12
CA LYS A 160 32.97 30.47 -5.58
C LYS A 160 34.21 30.94 -6.34
N ASP A 161 34.08 31.28 -7.61
CA ASP A 161 35.22 31.70 -8.44
C ASP A 161 35.55 33.20 -8.30
N GLY A 162 34.64 33.99 -7.72
CA GLY A 162 34.79 35.44 -7.54
C GLY A 162 35.52 35.92 -6.28
N ASP A 163 35.80 35.04 -5.30
CA ASP A 163 36.33 35.45 -3.98
C ASP A 163 37.61 34.68 -3.57
N SER A 164 38.51 34.47 -4.52
CA SER A 164 39.79 33.75 -4.31
C SER A 164 40.87 34.55 -3.55
N HIS A 165 40.50 35.53 -2.73
CA HIS A 165 41.48 36.37 -2.03
C HIS A 165 41.23 36.56 -0.52
N TYR A 166 40.98 35.48 0.24
CA TYR A 166 41.26 35.48 1.68
C TYR A 166 41.85 34.14 2.18
N PRO A 167 42.82 34.17 3.12
CA PRO A 167 43.57 32.99 3.53
C PRO A 167 42.80 32.16 4.56
N ASN A 168 42.70 30.87 4.25
CA ASN A 168 42.62 29.70 5.13
C ASN A 168 42.67 29.98 6.65
N ASN A 169 41.56 29.75 7.35
CA ASN A 169 41.50 29.17 8.71
C ASN A 169 40.05 29.12 9.23
N LYS A 170 39.15 28.34 8.62
CA LYS A 170 37.89 27.97 9.28
C LYS A 170 37.67 26.47 9.15
N ALA A 171 37.95 25.79 10.25
CA ALA A 171 37.73 24.36 10.43
C ALA A 171 36.26 24.01 10.13
N SER A 172 36.07 22.92 9.39
CA SER A 172 34.77 22.37 9.01
C SER A 172 33.98 22.00 10.27
N SER A 173 32.88 22.71 10.53
CA SER A 173 31.83 22.29 11.45
C SER A 173 30.90 21.31 10.75
N ASP A 174 31.43 20.13 10.41
CA ASP A 174 30.60 18.97 10.10
C ASP A 174 30.64 18.01 11.29
N SER A 175 29.46 17.54 11.67
CA SER A 175 29.17 16.58 12.76
C SER A 175 29.06 17.20 14.16
N LEU A 176 27.83 17.59 14.53
CA LEU A 176 27.35 17.49 15.90
C LEU A 176 25.82 17.42 15.92
N LEU A 177 25.29 16.27 15.50
CA LEU A 177 24.01 15.76 16.00
C LEU A 177 24.22 15.38 17.48
N LEU A 178 24.40 16.37 18.36
CA LEU A 178 24.34 16.14 19.79
C LEU A 178 22.87 15.92 20.13
N ILE A 179 22.55 14.70 20.55
CA ILE A 179 21.33 14.43 21.28
C ILE A 179 21.39 15.30 22.54
N LYS A 180 20.70 16.46 22.53
CA LYS A 180 20.53 17.34 23.71
C LYS A 180 19.78 16.52 24.76
N ALA A 181 20.53 15.91 25.67
CA ALA A 181 19.98 15.31 26.88
C ALA A 181 19.33 16.42 27.70
N SER A 182 18.10 16.18 28.11
CA SER A 182 17.22 17.05 28.90
C SER A 182 17.97 17.85 29.98
N ALA A 183 18.27 19.11 29.69
CA ALA A 183 18.78 20.06 30.67
C ALA A 183 17.66 21.07 31.01
N SER A 184 17.31 21.07 32.29
CA SER A 184 16.80 22.16 33.14
C SER A 184 15.91 23.24 32.51
N GLU A 185 14.68 23.33 33.03
CA GLU A 185 13.55 24.20 32.63
C GLU A 185 13.77 25.73 32.73
N CYS A 186 15.00 26.25 32.77
CA CYS A 186 15.28 27.66 33.06
C CYS A 186 15.77 28.52 31.87
N GLU A 187 15.89 27.97 30.66
CA GLU A 187 16.30 28.67 29.42
C GLU A 187 15.16 28.74 28.36
N LYS A 188 13.88 28.70 28.77
CA LYS A 188 12.75 28.63 27.82
C LYS A 188 12.42 29.94 27.09
N ASP A 189 12.90 31.10 27.56
CA ASP A 189 12.43 32.39 27.02
C ASP A 189 13.28 32.92 25.84
N GLU A 190 14.48 32.37 25.59
CA GLU A 190 15.31 32.78 24.43
C GLU A 190 15.13 31.89 23.18
N GLU A 191 14.80 30.59 23.34
CA GLU A 191 14.61 29.67 22.19
C GLU A 191 13.33 29.98 21.37
N GLU A 192 12.28 30.56 21.99
CA GLU A 192 10.98 30.81 21.33
C GLU A 192 11.05 31.87 20.20
N ASN A 193 11.98 32.82 20.28
CA ASN A 193 12.13 33.86 19.25
C ASN A 193 12.80 33.33 17.97
N THR A 194 13.72 32.36 18.09
CA THR A 194 14.45 31.79 16.96
C THR A 194 13.58 30.89 16.07
N GLU A 195 12.76 30.00 16.64
CA GLU A 195 11.91 29.09 15.86
C GLU A 195 10.89 29.83 14.97
N SER A 196 10.42 31.00 15.42
CA SER A 196 9.48 31.81 14.65
C SER A 196 10.08 32.39 13.36
N THR A 197 11.40 32.59 13.33
CA THR A 197 12.11 33.19 12.19
C THR A 197 12.33 32.13 11.10
N ASP A 198 12.72 30.92 11.47
CA ASP A 198 12.98 29.83 10.53
C ASP A 198 11.71 29.40 9.78
N ALA A 199 10.57 29.28 10.49
CA ALA A 199 9.29 28.94 9.88
C ALA A 199 8.80 30.02 8.88
N GLN A 200 9.09 31.30 9.17
CA GLN A 200 8.76 32.40 8.26
C GLN A 200 9.64 32.40 7.01
N GLU A 201 10.94 32.15 7.16
CA GLU A 201 11.87 32.04 6.03
C GLU A 201 11.46 30.88 5.11
N LEU A 202 11.14 29.72 5.70
CA LEU A 202 10.63 28.55 4.98
C LEU A 202 9.35 28.89 4.19
N HIS A 203 8.37 29.52 4.83
CA HIS A 203 7.11 29.91 4.18
C HIS A 203 7.33 30.90 3.01
N LEU A 204 8.26 31.84 3.16
CA LEU A 204 8.63 32.78 2.10
C LEU A 204 9.31 32.07 0.92
N GLU A 205 10.19 31.12 1.19
CA GLU A 205 10.85 30.30 0.17
C GLU A 205 9.83 29.47 -0.61
N ILE A 206 8.93 28.79 0.10
CA ILE A 206 7.84 28.00 -0.51
C ILE A 206 6.95 28.88 -1.38
N SER A 207 6.55 30.05 -0.88
CA SER A 207 5.70 30.99 -1.62
C SER A 207 6.39 31.49 -2.90
N ARG A 208 7.68 31.83 -2.81
CA ARG A 208 8.48 32.26 -3.97
C ARG A 208 8.59 31.16 -5.02
N LEU A 209 8.83 29.92 -4.58
CA LEU A 209 8.91 28.77 -5.48
C LEU A 209 7.56 28.44 -6.10
N ARG A 210 6.46 28.51 -5.34
CA ARG A 210 5.08 28.37 -5.85
C ARG A 210 4.84 29.36 -6.98
N ASP A 211 5.09 30.65 -6.76
CA ASP A 211 4.80 31.70 -7.74
C ASP A 211 5.58 31.48 -9.05
N ARG A 212 6.83 31.05 -8.92
CA ARG A 212 7.65 30.64 -10.06
C ARG A 212 7.07 29.43 -10.79
N LEU A 213 6.70 28.37 -10.07
CA LEU A 213 6.09 27.17 -10.66
C LEU A 213 4.79 27.49 -11.40
N VAL A 214 3.97 28.39 -10.86
CA VAL A 214 2.75 28.88 -11.52
C VAL A 214 3.08 29.61 -12.82
N GLN A 215 4.10 30.47 -12.82
CA GLN A 215 4.54 31.18 -14.02
C GLN A 215 5.09 30.22 -15.08
N ASP A 216 5.93 29.26 -14.68
CA ASP A 216 6.53 28.28 -15.59
C ASP A 216 5.48 27.30 -16.16
N ALA A 217 4.48 26.93 -15.35
CA ALA A 217 3.34 26.14 -15.79
C ALA A 217 2.51 26.88 -16.83
N LYS A 218 2.21 28.17 -16.60
CA LYS A 218 1.52 29.04 -17.59
C LYS A 218 2.31 29.14 -18.89
N ASN A 219 3.62 29.34 -18.82
CA ASN A 219 4.49 29.41 -19.99
C ASN A 219 4.48 28.11 -20.82
N LYS A 220 4.20 26.97 -20.18
CA LYS A 220 4.11 25.65 -20.83
C LYS A 220 2.68 25.21 -21.14
N ASN A 221 1.70 26.12 -21.02
CA ASN A 221 0.27 25.85 -21.23
C ASN A 221 -0.26 24.70 -20.35
N ILE A 222 0.26 24.55 -19.13
CA ILE A 222 -0.31 23.64 -18.13
C ILE A 222 -1.47 24.38 -17.45
N ASP A 223 -2.67 23.86 -17.61
CA ASP A 223 -3.88 24.40 -16.98
C ASP A 223 -3.85 24.16 -15.46
N ILE A 224 -3.97 25.24 -14.68
CA ILE A 224 -4.09 25.21 -13.22
C ILE A 224 -5.50 25.67 -12.89
N LYS A 225 -6.30 24.75 -12.34
CA LYS A 225 -7.70 25.04 -12.01
C LYS A 225 -7.81 26.07 -10.89
N GLU A 226 -8.94 26.76 -10.84
CA GLU A 226 -9.29 27.59 -9.69
C GLU A 226 -9.26 26.71 -8.42
N TYR A 227 -8.59 27.17 -7.37
CA TYR A 227 -8.36 26.46 -6.09
C TYR A 227 -7.40 25.26 -6.13
N ASP A 228 -6.78 24.97 -7.28
CA ASP A 228 -5.73 23.95 -7.35
C ASP A 228 -4.41 24.49 -6.79
N ASN A 229 -4.12 24.10 -5.55
CA ASN A 229 -2.90 24.43 -4.84
C ASN A 229 -1.79 23.37 -5.01
N ALA A 230 -1.87 22.54 -6.05
CA ALA A 230 -0.79 21.60 -6.41
C ALA A 230 0.59 22.27 -6.58
N PRO A 231 0.73 23.49 -7.15
CA PRO A 231 2.02 24.18 -7.19
C PRO A 231 2.61 24.45 -5.81
N TYR A 232 1.79 24.84 -4.83
CA TYR A 232 2.26 25.09 -3.47
C TYR A 232 2.63 23.80 -2.76
N LEU A 233 1.82 22.74 -2.89
CA LEU A 233 2.16 21.42 -2.36
C LEU A 233 3.48 20.88 -2.96
N ALA A 234 3.70 21.08 -4.26
CA ALA A 234 4.94 20.69 -4.93
C ALA A 234 6.15 21.50 -4.44
N ALA A 235 5.98 22.82 -4.29
CA ALA A 235 7.01 23.70 -3.72
C ALA A 235 7.33 23.32 -2.26
N PHE A 236 6.32 23.13 -1.42
CA PHE A 236 6.45 22.69 -0.03
C PHE A 236 7.27 21.39 0.07
N LEU A 237 6.88 20.36 -0.67
CA LEU A 237 7.59 19.07 -0.68
C LEU A 237 9.01 19.18 -1.26
N HIS A 238 9.29 20.20 -2.07
CA HIS A 238 10.64 20.41 -2.58
C HIS A 238 11.53 21.09 -1.54
N VAL A 239 11.03 22.17 -0.91
CA VAL A 239 11.78 22.98 0.06
C VAL A 239 12.12 22.19 1.34
N ILE A 240 11.21 21.36 1.87
CA ILE A 240 11.52 20.50 3.04
C ILE A 240 12.58 19.41 2.76
N GLY A 241 13.00 19.26 1.51
CA GLY A 241 14.03 18.32 1.09
C GLY A 241 13.53 16.90 0.82
N PRO A 242 14.28 16.11 0.04
CA PRO A 242 13.82 14.84 -0.52
C PRO A 242 13.51 13.77 0.54
N GLU A 243 14.26 13.75 1.64
CA GLU A 243 14.05 12.76 2.71
C GLU A 243 12.75 13.03 3.48
N GLN A 244 12.55 14.25 3.96
CA GLN A 244 11.33 14.65 4.68
C GLN A 244 10.12 14.57 3.76
N ALA A 245 10.25 15.02 2.51
CA ALA A 245 9.21 14.92 1.50
C ALA A 245 8.78 13.49 1.23
N LYS A 246 9.72 12.53 1.15
CA LYS A 246 9.40 11.12 0.99
C LYS A 246 8.54 10.61 2.16
N LYS A 247 8.90 10.96 3.40
CA LYS A 247 8.16 10.57 4.61
C LYS A 247 6.78 11.22 4.69
N THR A 248 6.71 12.54 4.47
CA THR A 248 5.44 13.30 4.44
C THR A 248 4.51 12.78 3.35
N LYS A 249 5.01 12.52 2.14
CA LYS A 249 4.24 11.83 1.08
C LYS A 249 3.76 10.46 1.55
N GLY A 250 4.62 9.70 2.23
CA GLY A 250 4.26 8.42 2.84
C GLY A 250 3.06 8.51 3.76
N CYS A 251 3.06 9.48 4.69
CA CYS A 251 1.95 9.76 5.61
C CYS A 251 0.65 10.09 4.87
N ILE A 252 0.71 10.95 3.86
CA ILE A 252 -0.46 11.33 3.04
C ILE A 252 -1.00 10.10 2.29
N LEU A 253 -0.14 9.36 1.59
CA LEU A 253 -0.52 8.24 0.73
C LEU A 253 -1.06 7.04 1.52
N ASN A 254 -0.56 6.82 2.74
CA ASN A 254 -1.11 5.82 3.66
C ASN A 254 -2.46 6.21 4.26
N ARG A 255 -2.95 7.43 3.99
CA ARG A 255 -4.14 8.01 4.65
C ARG A 255 -4.00 8.08 6.16
N SER A 256 -2.77 8.30 6.63
CA SER A 256 -2.48 8.51 8.04
C SER A 256 -2.64 9.97 8.46
N VAL A 257 -2.99 10.86 7.54
CA VAL A 257 -3.27 12.27 7.82
C VAL A 257 -4.78 12.50 7.92
N THR A 258 -5.21 13.18 8.98
CA THR A 258 -6.61 13.51 9.30
C THR A 258 -6.81 15.02 9.41
N ILE A 259 -8.06 15.50 9.29
CA ILE A 259 -8.42 16.90 9.62
C ILE A 259 -9.10 16.91 10.97
N GLY A 260 -8.57 17.71 11.89
CA GLY A 260 -9.18 18.04 13.16
C GLY A 260 -10.21 19.16 13.02
N PHE A 261 -11.41 18.96 13.59
CA PHE A 261 -12.47 19.99 13.65
C PHE A 261 -13.31 19.90 14.94
N ASN A 262 -13.77 21.06 15.42
CA ASN A 262 -14.54 21.16 16.66
C ASN A 262 -16.05 21.11 16.44
N ASN A 263 -16.54 21.82 15.42
CA ASN A 263 -17.98 21.92 15.14
C ASN A 263 -18.33 21.06 13.93
N VAL A 264 -19.30 20.17 14.13
CA VAL A 264 -19.71 19.17 13.14
C VAL A 264 -20.58 19.83 12.08
N LYS A 265 -20.05 19.96 10.86
CA LYS A 265 -20.83 19.79 9.64
C LYS A 265 -20.08 18.75 8.81
N PRO A 266 -20.55 17.49 8.75
CA PRO A 266 -19.89 16.47 7.94
C PRO A 266 -19.88 16.98 6.51
N THR A 267 -18.69 17.14 5.95
CA THR A 267 -18.55 17.59 4.57
C THR A 267 -18.53 16.36 3.67
N ILE A 268 -18.93 16.52 2.40
CA ILE A 268 -19.01 15.42 1.42
C ILE A 268 -17.64 14.73 1.23
N TYR A 269 -16.54 15.40 1.60
CA TYR A 269 -15.17 14.90 1.46
C TYR A 269 -14.70 14.03 2.64
N MET A 270 -15.45 13.98 3.74
CA MET A 270 -15.12 13.15 4.89
C MET A 270 -15.69 11.75 4.69
N LEU A 271 -14.85 10.80 4.27
CA LEU A 271 -15.22 9.38 4.13
C LEU A 271 -15.74 8.80 5.45
N SER A 272 -15.07 9.18 6.53
CA SER A 272 -15.38 8.76 7.89
C SER A 272 -14.89 9.80 8.87
N SER A 273 -15.55 9.91 10.02
CA SER A 273 -15.09 10.72 11.14
C SER A 273 -15.15 9.92 12.44
N ARG A 274 -14.28 10.26 13.39
CA ARG A 274 -14.24 9.69 14.73
C ARG A 274 -13.95 10.77 15.76
N VAL A 275 -14.36 10.53 17.00
CA VAL A 275 -13.98 11.37 18.13
C VAL A 275 -12.49 11.20 18.37
N THR A 276 -11.77 12.31 18.58
CA THR A 276 -10.30 12.27 18.74
C THR A 276 -9.86 11.34 19.86
N ASN A 277 -10.59 11.29 20.99
CA ASN A 277 -10.26 10.44 22.13
C ASN A 277 -10.32 8.93 21.85
N GLU A 278 -10.87 8.50 20.71
CA GLU A 278 -10.94 7.09 20.31
C GLU A 278 -9.74 6.64 19.48
N ILE A 279 -8.87 7.57 19.07
CA ILE A 279 -7.73 7.29 18.18
C ILE A 279 -6.47 8.00 18.65
N SER A 280 -5.31 7.38 18.43
CA SER A 280 -4.02 8.02 18.70
C SER A 280 -3.67 8.96 17.55
N VAL A 281 -3.67 10.27 17.82
CA VAL A 281 -3.34 11.31 16.84
C VAL A 281 -2.35 12.30 17.44
N THR A 282 -1.52 12.89 16.58
CA THR A 282 -0.63 14.01 16.93
C THR A 282 -0.82 15.16 15.94
N GLY A 283 -0.08 16.24 16.11
CA GLY A 283 -0.08 17.40 15.22
C GLY A 283 -1.08 18.48 15.62
N PRO A 284 -1.12 19.60 14.90
CA PRO A 284 -1.87 20.79 15.31
C PRO A 284 -3.39 20.56 15.46
N GLY A 285 -3.96 19.62 14.69
CA GLY A 285 -5.38 19.25 14.77
C GLY A 285 -5.72 18.25 15.87
N ALA A 286 -4.75 17.74 16.62
CA ALA A 286 -4.97 16.78 17.70
C ALA A 286 -5.80 17.37 18.86
N ALA A 287 -5.77 18.69 19.04
CA ALA A 287 -6.58 19.39 20.04
C ALA A 287 -8.07 19.50 19.66
N CYS A 288 -8.43 19.14 18.42
CA CYS A 288 -9.82 19.20 17.97
C CYS A 288 -10.66 18.05 18.52
N LYS A 289 -11.98 18.25 18.64
CA LYS A 289 -12.91 17.24 19.17
C LYS A 289 -13.06 16.02 18.26
N ASN A 290 -13.06 16.23 16.94
CA ASN A 290 -13.27 15.18 15.95
C ASN A 290 -12.15 15.18 14.91
N GLN A 291 -11.97 14.02 14.30
CA GLN A 291 -11.01 13.75 13.24
C GLN A 291 -11.74 13.18 12.03
N ALA A 292 -11.36 13.60 10.83
CA ALA A 292 -11.85 13.01 9.59
C ALA A 292 -10.73 12.49 8.70
N GLU A 293 -10.98 11.37 8.01
CA GLU A 293 -10.09 10.82 6.99
C GLU A 293 -10.05 11.75 5.76
N ILE A 294 -8.84 11.99 5.24
CA ILE A 294 -8.62 12.76 4.01
C ILE A 294 -8.15 11.84 2.90
N LEU A 295 -8.71 12.00 1.71
CA LEU A 295 -8.19 11.34 0.52
C LEU A 295 -6.91 12.04 0.04
N PRO A 296 -5.85 11.29 -0.39
CA PRO A 296 -4.60 11.89 -0.85
C PRO A 296 -4.77 12.94 -1.95
N LYS A 297 -5.74 12.75 -2.85
CA LYS A 297 -6.06 13.69 -3.94
C LYS A 297 -6.60 15.05 -3.45
N VAL A 298 -7.10 15.12 -2.23
CA VAL A 298 -7.67 16.35 -1.66
C VAL A 298 -6.59 17.31 -1.17
N PHE A 299 -5.37 16.81 -0.90
CA PHE A 299 -4.26 17.63 -0.41
C PHE A 299 -3.88 18.78 -1.32
N ARG A 300 -3.98 18.60 -2.64
CA ARG A 300 -3.73 19.68 -3.61
C ARG A 300 -4.74 20.82 -3.52
N TYR A 301 -5.88 20.63 -2.85
CA TYR A 301 -6.89 21.67 -2.66
C TYR A 301 -6.85 22.22 -1.23
N MET A 302 -5.83 21.92 -0.43
CA MET A 302 -5.70 22.52 0.89
C MET A 302 -5.18 23.95 0.78
N SER A 303 -5.54 24.80 1.76
CA SER A 303 -4.94 26.13 1.88
C SER A 303 -3.46 26.04 2.22
N ASP A 304 -2.70 27.09 1.90
CA ASP A 304 -1.27 27.21 2.21
C ASP A 304 -1.03 26.88 3.70
N SER A 305 -1.82 27.46 4.60
CA SER A 305 -1.71 27.24 6.05
C SER A 305 -2.02 25.82 6.52
N MET A 306 -2.79 25.03 5.76
CA MET A 306 -3.03 23.62 6.06
C MET A 306 -1.91 22.74 5.52
N ILE A 307 -1.32 23.12 4.38
CA ILE A 307 -0.15 22.43 3.81
C ILE A 307 1.07 22.67 4.71
N ASP A 308 1.29 23.89 5.19
CA ASP A 308 2.42 24.23 6.07
C ASP A 308 2.42 23.38 7.36
N GLN A 309 1.24 23.06 7.89
CA GLN A 309 1.14 22.17 9.06
C GLN A 309 1.71 20.76 8.81
N LEU A 310 1.89 20.32 7.56
CA LEU A 310 2.52 19.03 7.23
C LEU A 310 4.02 19.01 7.45
N GLU A 311 4.66 20.15 7.76
CA GLU A 311 6.10 20.24 7.99
C GLU A 311 6.56 19.18 8.99
N THR A 312 5.82 19.00 10.09
CA THR A 312 6.17 18.05 11.15
C THR A 312 5.66 16.62 10.90
N ALA A 313 4.93 16.36 9.82
CA ALA A 313 4.33 15.06 9.54
C ALA A 313 5.37 13.96 9.24
N HIS A 314 6.57 14.34 8.79
CA HIS A 314 7.67 13.41 8.50
C HIS A 314 8.18 12.68 9.76
N ASN A 315 7.93 13.23 10.96
CA ASN A 315 8.33 12.62 12.23
C ASN A 315 7.46 11.42 12.64
N MET A 316 6.33 11.20 11.96
CA MET A 316 5.41 10.09 12.24
C MET A 316 5.82 8.79 11.57
N ASP A 317 6.81 8.87 10.69
CA ASP A 317 7.23 7.76 9.88
C ASP A 317 8.25 6.91 10.64
N GLU A 318 7.88 5.67 10.94
CA GLU A 318 8.75 4.73 11.63
C GLU A 318 9.27 3.71 10.62
N THR A 319 10.58 3.47 10.66
CA THR A 319 11.17 2.40 9.84
C THR A 319 10.77 1.05 10.42
N SER A 320 10.27 0.15 9.58
CA SER A 320 9.75 -1.17 9.97
C SER A 320 10.85 -2.20 10.26
N TYR A 321 11.85 -1.87 11.07
CA TYR A 321 13.00 -2.75 11.34
C TYR A 321 12.59 -4.10 11.93
N VAL A 322 11.64 -4.09 12.87
CA VAL A 322 11.14 -5.32 13.51
C VAL A 322 10.50 -6.23 12.47
N GLU A 323 9.62 -5.69 11.62
CA GLU A 323 8.94 -6.45 10.58
C GLU A 323 9.92 -6.99 9.52
N ILE A 324 10.95 -6.22 9.17
CA ILE A 324 12.01 -6.66 8.25
C ILE A 324 12.79 -7.85 8.85
N LEU A 325 13.22 -7.75 10.12
CA LEU A 325 13.94 -8.83 10.80
C LEU A 325 13.08 -10.09 10.93
N VAL A 326 11.81 -9.90 11.28
CA VAL A 326 10.79 -10.95 11.40
C VAL A 326 10.62 -11.70 10.07
N THR A 327 10.56 -10.99 8.94
CA THR A 327 10.50 -11.61 7.60
C THR A 327 11.78 -12.31 7.20
N ILE A 328 12.95 -11.75 7.52
CA ILE A 328 14.23 -12.42 7.28
C ILE A 328 14.26 -13.74 8.06
N GLY A 329 13.87 -13.73 9.33
CA GLY A 329 13.74 -14.93 10.16
C GLY A 329 12.78 -15.96 9.56
N GLN A 330 11.61 -15.52 9.08
CA GLN A 330 10.64 -16.41 8.41
C GLN A 330 11.19 -17.00 7.11
N LEU A 331 11.91 -16.23 6.30
CA LEU A 331 12.54 -16.74 5.08
C LEU A 331 13.53 -17.86 5.38
N PHE A 332 14.41 -17.67 6.37
CA PHE A 332 15.34 -18.72 6.80
C PHE A 332 14.61 -19.94 7.34
N PHE A 333 13.63 -19.72 8.22
CA PHE A 333 12.83 -20.80 8.82
C PHE A 333 12.10 -21.61 7.75
N THR A 334 11.34 -20.95 6.86
CA THR A 334 10.64 -21.60 5.75
C THR A 334 11.60 -22.39 4.87
N THR A 335 12.77 -21.83 4.55
CA THR A 335 13.74 -22.51 3.67
C THR A 335 14.20 -23.81 4.30
N ILE A 336 14.56 -23.78 5.58
CA ILE A 336 15.00 -24.97 6.32
C ILE A 336 13.88 -26.00 6.38
N GLU A 337 12.67 -25.59 6.77
CA GLU A 337 11.53 -26.51 6.88
C GLU A 337 11.10 -27.08 5.52
N CYS A 338 11.14 -26.31 4.43
CA CYS A 338 10.85 -26.83 3.09
C CYS A 338 11.88 -27.87 2.61
N MET A 339 13.15 -27.74 3.04
CA MET A 339 14.23 -28.67 2.74
C MET A 339 14.21 -29.92 3.63
N ASP A 340 13.89 -29.77 4.92
CA ASP A 340 14.03 -30.82 5.94
C ASP A 340 12.75 -31.63 6.17
N ILE A 341 11.56 -31.06 5.90
CA ILE A 341 10.32 -31.79 6.12
C ILE A 341 9.99 -32.71 4.94
N ASP A 342 9.95 -34.01 5.21
CA ASP A 342 9.19 -34.98 4.43
C ASP A 342 7.68 -34.76 4.65
N GLY A 343 6.95 -34.40 3.60
CA GLY A 343 5.53 -34.06 3.70
C GLY A 343 4.85 -33.93 2.35
N ASP A 344 3.52 -33.88 2.35
CA ASP A 344 2.72 -33.67 1.14
C ASP A 344 3.18 -32.39 0.41
N ARG A 345 3.38 -32.48 -0.91
CA ARG A 345 3.77 -31.33 -1.75
C ARG A 345 2.78 -30.18 -1.60
N TRP A 346 1.49 -30.47 -1.41
CA TRP A 346 0.45 -29.48 -1.16
C TRP A 346 0.61 -28.75 0.17
N ALA A 347 1.15 -29.39 1.20
CA ALA A 347 1.46 -28.72 2.46
C ALA A 347 2.64 -27.75 2.32
N LYS A 348 3.64 -28.10 1.48
CA LYS A 348 4.76 -27.21 1.13
C LYS A 348 4.27 -25.98 0.35
N VAL A 349 3.27 -26.14 -0.52
CA VAL A 349 2.65 -25.01 -1.24
C VAL A 349 2.09 -23.96 -0.28
N ILE A 350 1.43 -24.38 0.81
CA ILE A 350 0.92 -23.44 1.82
C ILE A 350 2.06 -22.59 2.39
N ILE A 351 3.18 -23.20 2.78
CA ILE A 351 4.34 -22.49 3.34
C ILE A 351 4.93 -21.51 2.31
N ILE A 352 5.07 -21.94 1.04
CA ILE A 352 5.59 -21.09 -0.05
C ILE A 352 4.67 -19.89 -0.27
N ILE A 353 3.34 -20.08 -0.24
CA ILE A 353 2.35 -19.01 -0.38
C ILE A 353 2.52 -17.97 0.74
N TYR A 354 2.52 -18.39 2.00
CA TYR A 354 2.68 -17.46 3.12
C TYR A 354 4.02 -16.75 3.12
N THR A 355 5.09 -17.44 2.74
CA THR A 355 6.42 -16.85 2.68
C THR A 355 6.52 -15.80 1.58
N SER A 356 6.00 -16.11 0.38
CA SER A 356 5.93 -15.15 -0.73
C SER A 356 5.13 -13.91 -0.34
N MET A 357 4.04 -14.11 0.38
CA MET A 357 3.21 -13.04 0.89
C MET A 357 3.94 -12.17 1.91
N SER A 358 4.63 -12.74 2.90
CA SER A 358 5.38 -11.98 3.91
C SER A 358 6.55 -11.19 3.30
N VAL A 359 7.20 -11.74 2.27
CA VAL A 359 8.20 -11.00 1.47
C VAL A 359 7.56 -9.79 0.78
N LEU A 360 6.42 -9.98 0.13
CA LEU A 360 5.69 -8.88 -0.53
C LEU A 360 5.23 -7.82 0.49
N GLN A 361 4.70 -8.23 1.65
CA GLN A 361 4.31 -7.31 2.73
C GLN A 361 5.50 -6.49 3.22
N THR A 362 6.65 -7.12 3.41
CA THR A 362 7.88 -6.45 3.83
C THR A 362 8.40 -5.50 2.77
N GLY A 363 8.40 -5.92 1.51
CA GLY A 363 8.71 -5.03 0.38
C GLY A 363 7.76 -3.82 0.35
N SER A 364 6.49 -4.02 0.69
CA SER A 364 5.53 -2.93 0.79
C SER A 364 5.88 -1.96 1.93
N LEU A 365 6.30 -2.48 3.09
CA LEU A 365 6.73 -1.68 4.24
C LEU A 365 8.01 -0.87 3.94
N ILE A 366 8.90 -1.40 3.10
CA ILE A 366 10.09 -0.67 2.62
C ILE A 366 9.68 0.41 1.61
N ALA A 367 8.76 0.09 0.69
CA ALA A 367 8.30 1.04 -0.32
C ALA A 367 7.54 2.21 0.30
N LEU A 368 6.67 1.91 1.25
CA LEU A 368 5.82 2.86 1.95
C LEU A 368 5.92 2.52 3.43
N HIS A 369 6.62 3.34 4.20
CA HIS A 369 6.88 3.08 5.61
C HIS A 369 5.58 3.04 6.45
N LYS A 370 5.69 2.48 7.66
CA LYS A 370 4.56 2.38 8.61
C LYS A 370 4.50 3.65 9.45
N GLN A 371 3.28 4.06 9.82
CA GLN A 371 3.07 5.13 10.79
C GLN A 371 2.67 4.52 12.13
N THR A 372 3.17 5.10 13.21
CA THR A 372 2.82 4.72 14.59
C THR A 372 1.51 5.34 15.04
N MET A 373 1.20 6.53 14.54
CA MET A 373 0.00 7.30 14.86
C MET A 373 -0.52 8.07 13.64
N ALA A 374 -1.71 8.67 13.78
CA ALA A 374 -2.23 9.56 12.76
C ALA A 374 -1.68 10.99 12.96
N PHE A 375 -1.46 11.71 11.87
CA PHE A 375 -1.10 13.13 11.90
C PHE A 375 -2.35 13.97 11.62
N SER A 376 -2.70 14.89 12.50
CA SER A 376 -3.90 15.70 12.39
C SER A 376 -3.56 17.14 12.03
N ILE A 377 -4.13 17.61 10.91
CA ILE A 377 -4.10 19.01 10.47
C ILE A 377 -5.29 19.73 11.07
N LYS A 378 -5.08 20.90 11.63
CA LYS A 378 -6.15 21.77 12.12
C LYS A 378 -6.80 22.49 10.93
N ASN A 379 -8.13 22.35 10.82
CA ASN A 379 -8.92 23.10 9.88
C ASN A 379 -8.82 24.61 10.17
N ASP A 380 -8.50 25.42 9.15
CA ASP A 380 -8.35 26.87 9.26
C ASP A 380 -9.69 27.64 9.22
N GLY A 381 -10.80 26.93 8.99
CA GLY A 381 -12.15 27.50 8.90
C GLY A 381 -12.43 28.24 7.59
N ARG A 382 -11.45 28.41 6.71
CA ARG A 382 -11.63 28.92 5.34
C ARG A 382 -12.26 27.88 4.43
N GLU A 383 -12.38 26.64 4.91
CA GLU A 383 -13.01 25.52 4.19
C GLU A 383 -14.42 25.76 3.69
N ASN A 384 -15.18 26.72 4.25
CA ASN A 384 -16.48 27.10 3.68
C ASN A 384 -16.40 27.43 2.17
N MET A 385 -15.22 27.80 1.65
CA MET A 385 -14.98 28.02 0.22
C MET A 385 -14.89 26.70 -0.57
N PHE A 386 -14.26 25.65 -0.05
CA PHE A 386 -14.21 24.31 -0.67
C PHE A 386 -15.57 23.58 -0.61
N LEU A 387 -16.44 23.99 0.32
CA LEU A 387 -17.74 23.36 0.57
C LEU A 387 -18.86 23.82 -0.36
N ASN A 388 -18.66 24.89 -1.15
CA ASN A 388 -19.54 25.20 -2.27
C ASN A 388 -19.19 24.27 -3.45
N SER A 389 -19.55 23.00 -3.28
CA SER A 389 -19.15 21.79 -3.99
C SER A 389 -19.45 21.72 -5.49
N LYS A 390 -19.79 22.80 -6.18
CA LYS A 390 -19.96 22.81 -7.64
C LYS A 390 -18.63 22.71 -8.39
N VAL A 391 -17.52 23.15 -7.79
CA VAL A 391 -16.20 23.17 -8.43
C VAL A 391 -15.50 21.81 -8.39
N LEU A 392 -15.86 20.94 -7.44
CA LEU A 392 -15.23 19.63 -7.23
C LEU A 392 -16.05 18.45 -7.78
N THR A 393 -17.34 18.65 -8.09
CA THR A 393 -18.01 17.78 -9.04
C THR A 393 -17.45 18.09 -10.42
N LEU A 394 -16.34 17.43 -10.78
CA LEU A 394 -15.83 17.41 -12.15
C LEU A 394 -17.03 17.30 -13.09
N THR A 395 -17.21 18.31 -13.93
CA THR A 395 -18.31 18.28 -14.91
C THR A 395 -18.12 17.06 -15.81
N GLU A 396 -19.21 16.54 -16.36
CA GLU A 396 -19.14 15.38 -17.26
C GLU A 396 -18.17 15.63 -18.43
N GLU A 397 -18.04 16.89 -18.86
CA GLU A 397 -17.11 17.34 -19.89
C GLU A 397 -15.66 17.33 -19.40
N GLU A 398 -15.37 17.81 -18.18
CA GLU A 398 -14.02 17.70 -17.60
C GLU A 398 -13.62 16.23 -17.35
N ARG A 399 -14.58 15.36 -16.99
CA ARG A 399 -14.34 13.91 -16.89
C ARG A 399 -13.99 13.29 -18.24
N LYS A 400 -14.58 13.78 -19.33
CA LYS A 400 -14.27 13.38 -20.70
C LYS A 400 -12.92 13.95 -21.17
N LEU A 401 -12.62 15.21 -20.85
CA LEU A 401 -11.38 15.91 -21.22
C LEU A 401 -10.14 15.39 -20.47
N LEU A 402 -10.30 14.98 -19.21
CA LEU A 402 -9.25 14.27 -18.45
C LEU A 402 -9.02 12.82 -18.93
N GLY A 403 -9.71 12.37 -19.98
CA GLY A 403 -9.52 11.05 -20.56
C GLY A 403 -10.45 10.02 -19.93
N GLU A 404 -11.54 9.75 -20.63
CA GLU A 404 -12.57 8.72 -20.38
C GLU A 404 -12.01 7.27 -20.31
N SER A 405 -10.70 7.05 -20.44
CA SER A 405 -10.01 5.75 -20.27
C SER A 405 -9.23 5.62 -18.94
N THR A 406 -8.87 6.71 -18.27
CA THR A 406 -8.04 6.66 -17.04
C THR A 406 -8.78 6.86 -15.73
N ASN A 407 -10.06 7.26 -15.78
CA ASN A 407 -10.86 7.55 -14.58
C ASN A 407 -11.55 6.34 -13.92
N LYS A 408 -11.50 5.12 -14.50
CA LYS A 408 -11.96 3.91 -13.77
C LYS A 408 -10.93 3.46 -12.73
N PHE A 409 -9.66 3.35 -13.11
CA PHE A 409 -8.56 2.86 -12.26
C PHE A 409 -8.06 3.84 -11.20
N GLU A 410 -8.75 4.98 -11.02
CA GLU A 410 -8.30 6.02 -10.11
C GLU A 410 -8.73 5.81 -8.66
N SER A 411 -9.58 4.80 -8.39
CA SER A 411 -9.75 4.27 -7.04
C SER A 411 -8.65 3.23 -6.80
N ASN A 412 -7.91 3.37 -5.70
CA ASN A 412 -6.92 2.36 -5.29
C ASN A 412 -7.54 0.95 -5.14
N GLU A 413 -8.87 0.88 -5.06
CA GLU A 413 -9.65 -0.35 -4.96
C GLU A 413 -9.49 -1.24 -6.18
N GLU A 414 -9.44 -0.70 -7.40
CA GLU A 414 -9.26 -1.52 -8.61
C GLU A 414 -7.89 -2.20 -8.62
N VAL A 415 -6.84 -1.48 -8.17
CA VAL A 415 -5.49 -2.06 -8.01
C VAL A 415 -5.52 -3.20 -6.99
N VAL A 416 -6.21 -3.02 -5.86
CA VAL A 416 -6.34 -4.07 -4.83
C VAL A 416 -7.08 -5.28 -5.38
N ILE A 417 -8.22 -5.08 -6.06
CA ILE A 417 -9.04 -6.16 -6.62
C ILE A 417 -8.24 -6.94 -7.66
N LEU A 418 -7.64 -6.25 -8.63
CA LEU A 418 -6.85 -6.89 -9.70
C LEU A 418 -5.62 -7.61 -9.15
N SER A 419 -4.95 -7.02 -8.16
CA SER A 419 -3.80 -7.64 -7.49
C SER A 419 -4.20 -8.86 -6.66
N THR A 420 -5.39 -8.83 -6.05
CA THR A 420 -5.95 -9.98 -5.32
C THR A 420 -6.25 -11.13 -6.30
N PHE A 421 -6.91 -10.85 -7.43
CA PHE A 421 -7.14 -11.85 -8.47
C PHE A 421 -5.83 -12.41 -9.05
N THR A 422 -4.85 -11.54 -9.30
CA THR A 422 -3.51 -11.95 -9.75
C THR A 422 -2.86 -12.87 -8.73
N GLY A 423 -2.98 -12.58 -7.43
CA GLY A 423 -2.49 -13.45 -6.35
C GLY A 423 -3.14 -14.84 -6.39
N ILE A 424 -4.45 -14.92 -6.59
CA ILE A 424 -5.17 -16.21 -6.73
C ILE A 424 -4.61 -17.01 -7.92
N VAL A 425 -4.48 -16.37 -9.08
CA VAL A 425 -3.95 -17.02 -10.29
C VAL A 425 -2.52 -17.53 -10.06
N VAL A 426 -1.65 -16.72 -9.47
CA VAL A 426 -0.27 -17.11 -9.16
C VAL A 426 -0.24 -18.29 -8.19
N PHE A 427 -1.09 -18.32 -7.17
CA PHE A 427 -1.16 -19.45 -6.23
C PHE A 427 -1.67 -20.73 -6.86
N LEU A 428 -2.62 -20.66 -7.79
CA LEU A 428 -3.04 -21.81 -8.58
C LEU A 428 -1.91 -22.31 -9.49
N LEU A 429 -1.12 -21.41 -10.10
CA LEU A 429 0.05 -21.82 -10.88
C LEU A 429 1.12 -22.50 -10.02
N ILE A 430 1.32 -22.05 -8.77
CA ILE A 430 2.19 -22.75 -7.81
C ILE A 430 1.63 -24.14 -7.50
N GLY A 431 0.31 -24.33 -7.50
CA GLY A 431 -0.32 -25.65 -7.36
C GLY A 431 0.08 -26.63 -8.47
N ILE A 432 0.36 -26.16 -9.70
CA ILE A 432 0.85 -27.04 -10.79
C ILE A 432 2.16 -27.73 -10.38
N TRP A 433 3.03 -27.02 -9.67
CA TRP A 433 4.29 -27.56 -9.16
C TRP A 433 4.07 -28.67 -8.12
N ALA A 434 2.99 -28.61 -7.34
CA ALA A 434 2.65 -29.66 -6.38
C ALA A 434 2.02 -30.91 -7.00
N ASP A 435 1.83 -30.92 -8.33
CA ASP A 435 1.21 -31.99 -9.11
C ASP A 435 -0.28 -32.21 -8.77
N TYR A 436 -1.14 -31.57 -9.58
CA TYR A 436 -2.60 -31.75 -9.58
C TYR A 436 -3.06 -33.19 -9.88
N SER A 437 -2.16 -34.07 -10.29
CA SER A 437 -2.48 -35.48 -10.58
C SER A 437 -2.48 -36.34 -9.31
N SER A 438 -2.02 -35.80 -8.17
CA SER A 438 -1.93 -36.52 -6.90
C SER A 438 -3.29 -36.90 -6.31
N HIS A 439 -4.35 -36.16 -6.70
CA HIS A 439 -5.75 -36.31 -6.25
C HIS A 439 -5.88 -36.56 -4.74
N SER A 440 -5.11 -35.84 -3.93
CA SER A 440 -5.10 -36.00 -2.47
C SER A 440 -6.22 -35.18 -1.82
N ILE A 441 -6.63 -35.55 -0.60
CA ILE A 441 -7.56 -34.72 0.19
C ILE A 441 -6.93 -33.34 0.47
N THR A 442 -5.61 -33.30 0.71
CA THR A 442 -4.84 -32.08 0.92
C THR A 442 -4.97 -31.12 -0.26
N GLU A 443 -4.88 -31.64 -1.50
CA GLU A 443 -5.02 -30.86 -2.73
C GLU A 443 -6.35 -30.11 -2.77
N TRP A 444 -7.46 -30.81 -2.56
CA TRP A 444 -8.80 -30.20 -2.60
C TRP A 444 -8.99 -29.15 -1.51
N LEU A 445 -8.47 -29.39 -0.31
CA LEU A 445 -8.52 -28.42 0.79
C LEU A 445 -7.70 -27.17 0.49
N VAL A 446 -6.51 -27.30 -0.09
CA VAL A 446 -5.67 -26.16 -0.50
C VAL A 446 -6.32 -25.39 -1.63
N LEU A 447 -6.89 -26.07 -2.64
CA LEU A 447 -7.60 -25.42 -3.74
C LEU A 447 -8.84 -24.66 -3.26
N ALA A 448 -9.65 -25.28 -2.41
CA ALA A 448 -10.82 -24.63 -1.82
C ALA A 448 -10.41 -23.39 -1.02
N TRP A 449 -9.32 -23.47 -0.27
CA TRP A 449 -8.76 -22.32 0.45
C TRP A 449 -8.29 -21.20 -0.49
N ILE A 450 -7.52 -21.51 -1.54
CA ILE A 450 -7.04 -20.52 -2.53
C ILE A 450 -8.19 -19.83 -3.25
N LEU A 451 -9.28 -20.55 -3.55
CA LEU A 451 -10.46 -20.04 -4.26
C LEU A 451 -11.47 -19.34 -3.34
N SER A 452 -11.40 -19.55 -2.03
CA SER A 452 -12.31 -18.94 -1.05
C SER A 452 -12.45 -17.41 -1.12
N PRO A 453 -11.42 -16.60 -1.48
CA PRO A 453 -11.59 -15.16 -1.62
C PRO A 453 -12.59 -14.76 -2.72
N ILE A 454 -12.78 -15.61 -3.75
CA ILE A 454 -13.77 -15.35 -4.81
C ILE A 454 -15.18 -15.42 -4.23
N LEU A 455 -15.46 -16.41 -3.38
CA LEU A 455 -16.75 -16.52 -2.69
C LEU A 455 -16.99 -15.33 -1.77
N ALA A 456 -15.96 -14.90 -1.03
CA ALA A 456 -16.05 -13.70 -0.20
C ALA A 456 -16.32 -12.43 -1.03
N ALA A 457 -15.66 -12.28 -2.18
CA ALA A 457 -15.87 -11.17 -3.10
C ALA A 457 -17.28 -11.17 -3.71
N LEU A 458 -17.81 -12.33 -4.09
CA LEU A 458 -19.20 -12.47 -4.56
C LEU A 458 -20.18 -12.10 -3.45
N GLY A 459 -19.95 -12.55 -2.21
CA GLY A 459 -20.74 -12.16 -1.05
C GLY A 459 -20.75 -10.64 -0.86
N PHE A 460 -19.57 -10.01 -0.91
CA PHE A 460 -19.44 -8.55 -0.81
C PHE A 460 -20.14 -7.81 -1.96
N PHE A 461 -20.07 -8.31 -3.18
CA PHE A 461 -20.80 -7.74 -4.32
C PHE A 461 -22.31 -7.84 -4.12
N THR A 462 -22.81 -9.00 -3.68
CA THR A 462 -24.25 -9.15 -3.38
C THR A 462 -24.71 -8.21 -2.27
N PHE A 463 -23.84 -7.88 -1.31
CA PHE A 463 -24.12 -6.90 -0.27
C PHE A 463 -24.25 -5.48 -0.79
N ILE A 464 -23.34 -5.03 -1.66
CA ILE A 464 -23.48 -3.70 -2.27
C ILE A 464 -24.82 -3.58 -3.00
N CYS A 465 -25.32 -4.68 -3.58
CA CYS A 465 -26.61 -4.73 -4.25
C CYS A 465 -27.82 -4.88 -3.30
N ASN A 466 -27.66 -5.48 -2.12
CA ASN A 466 -28.72 -5.73 -1.15
C ASN A 466 -28.41 -5.05 0.19
N ASN A 467 -29.24 -4.08 0.58
CA ASN A 467 -29.14 -3.32 1.85
C ASN A 467 -29.35 -4.15 3.15
N SER A 468 -29.13 -5.48 3.14
CA SER A 468 -29.27 -6.33 4.32
C SER A 468 -27.90 -6.65 4.92
N ASP A 469 -27.49 -5.88 5.92
CA ASP A 469 -26.21 -6.00 6.63
C ASP A 469 -26.02 -7.37 7.30
N ILE A 470 -27.10 -7.97 7.81
CA ILE A 470 -27.04 -9.20 8.63
C ILE A 470 -26.65 -10.42 7.78
N MET A 471 -27.25 -10.58 6.60
CA MET A 471 -26.98 -11.73 5.73
C MET A 471 -25.55 -11.71 5.21
N LEU A 472 -25.01 -10.53 4.87
CA LEU A 472 -23.60 -10.42 4.50
C LEU A 472 -22.69 -10.85 5.64
N TYR A 473 -22.91 -10.30 6.84
CA TYR A 473 -22.08 -10.60 7.99
C TYR A 473 -22.04 -12.11 8.26
N LEU A 474 -23.19 -12.77 8.18
CA LEU A 474 -23.29 -14.22 8.33
C LEU A 474 -22.51 -14.97 7.24
N ILE A 475 -22.66 -14.59 5.97
CA ILE A 475 -21.92 -15.20 4.84
C ILE A 475 -20.41 -15.01 5.02
N LEU A 476 -19.96 -13.81 5.41
CA LEU A 476 -18.55 -13.52 5.62
C LEU A 476 -17.97 -14.36 6.78
N VAL A 477 -18.72 -14.51 7.87
CA VAL A 477 -18.33 -15.35 9.02
C VAL A 477 -18.22 -16.81 8.60
N ILE A 478 -19.22 -17.35 7.90
CA ILE A 478 -19.22 -18.75 7.42
C ILE A 478 -18.06 -18.98 6.45
N ALA A 479 -17.84 -18.08 5.49
CA ALA A 479 -16.74 -18.17 4.54
C ALA A 479 -15.38 -18.13 5.25
N SER A 480 -15.24 -17.27 6.27
CA SER A 480 -14.02 -17.15 7.06
C SER A 480 -13.75 -18.41 7.87
N ILE A 481 -14.75 -18.96 8.58
CA ILE A 481 -14.62 -20.21 9.34
C ILE A 481 -14.28 -21.37 8.39
N SER A 482 -14.93 -21.45 7.23
CA SER A 482 -14.68 -22.48 6.23
C SER A 482 -13.26 -22.39 5.66
N SER A 483 -12.77 -21.17 5.39
CA SER A 483 -11.41 -20.92 4.92
C SER A 483 -10.35 -21.35 5.95
N ILE A 484 -10.52 -20.97 7.23
CA ILE A 484 -9.65 -21.42 8.33
C ILE A 484 -9.69 -22.94 8.45
N GLY A 485 -10.89 -23.53 8.42
CA GLY A 485 -11.09 -24.97 8.50
C GLY A 485 -10.34 -25.70 7.40
N CYS A 486 -10.43 -25.24 6.15
CA CYS A 486 -9.71 -25.81 5.01
C CYS A 486 -8.19 -25.71 5.21
N LEU A 487 -7.70 -24.53 5.64
CA LEU A 487 -6.27 -24.31 5.87
C LEU A 487 -5.71 -25.21 6.97
N ILE A 488 -6.37 -25.27 8.14
CA ILE A 488 -5.94 -26.09 9.27
C ILE A 488 -6.02 -27.57 8.89
N ALA A 489 -7.12 -28.01 8.27
CA ALA A 489 -7.28 -29.40 7.84
C ALA A 489 -6.23 -29.81 6.79
N ALA A 490 -5.97 -28.97 5.78
CA ALA A 490 -4.94 -29.22 4.79
C ALA A 490 -3.56 -29.38 5.44
N THR A 491 -3.26 -28.50 6.40
CA THR A 491 -1.96 -28.56 7.08
C THR A 491 -1.85 -29.81 7.95
N ILE A 492 -2.87 -30.16 8.73
CA ILE A 492 -2.85 -31.37 9.56
C ILE A 492 -2.75 -32.62 8.68
N ILE A 493 -3.63 -32.76 7.69
CA ILE A 493 -3.70 -33.95 6.83
C ILE A 493 -2.43 -34.10 5.98
N GLY A 494 -1.90 -33.00 5.45
CA GLY A 494 -0.71 -33.03 4.58
C GLY A 494 0.59 -33.41 5.30
N TYR A 495 0.62 -33.32 6.63
CA TYR A 495 1.78 -33.69 7.45
C TYR A 495 1.55 -34.90 8.35
N LEU A 496 0.34 -35.45 8.38
CA LEU A 496 0.12 -36.74 9.03
C LEU A 496 0.89 -37.81 8.24
N PRO A 497 1.68 -38.67 8.92
CA PRO A 497 2.31 -39.78 8.25
C PRO A 497 1.22 -40.60 7.56
N LYS A 498 1.45 -40.97 6.30
CA LYS A 498 0.69 -42.04 5.66
C LYS A 498 1.10 -43.33 6.36
N GLU A 499 0.62 -43.55 7.58
CA GLU A 499 0.64 -44.89 8.13
C GLU A 499 -0.07 -45.73 7.08
N ASN A 500 0.62 -46.76 6.61
CA ASN A 500 -0.02 -47.83 5.87
C ASN A 500 -1.09 -48.34 6.82
N ILE A 501 -2.31 -47.78 6.72
CA ILE A 501 -3.52 -48.41 7.21
C ILE A 501 -3.59 -49.63 6.32
N ILE A 502 -2.84 -50.67 6.72
CA ILE A 502 -3.05 -52.02 6.31
C ILE A 502 -4.43 -52.28 6.87
N ILE A 503 -5.44 -51.96 6.07
CA ILE A 503 -6.75 -52.56 6.18
C ILE A 503 -6.43 -54.02 5.93
N SER A 504 -6.04 -54.73 6.98
CA SER A 504 -5.93 -56.17 6.95
C SER A 504 -7.29 -56.61 6.43
N PRO A 505 -7.38 -57.24 5.24
CA PRO A 505 -8.64 -57.82 4.84
C PRO A 505 -8.94 -58.87 5.91
N VAL A 506 -9.82 -58.52 6.85
CA VAL A 506 -10.40 -59.47 7.78
C VAL A 506 -11.26 -60.35 6.89
N LEU A 507 -10.68 -61.48 6.50
CA LEU A 507 -11.29 -62.58 5.79
C LEU A 507 -11.52 -63.70 6.79
#